data_AF-A0A8J7KDT0-F1
#
_entry.id   AF-A0A8J7KDT0-F1
#
_cell.length_a   1.000
_cell.length_b   1.000
_cell.length_c   1.000
_cell.angle_alpha   90.00
_cell.angle_beta   90.00
_cell.angle_gamma   90.00
#
_symmetry.space_group_name_H-M   'P 1'
#
loop_
_entity.id
_entity.type
_entity.pdbx_description
1 polymer ?
#
loop_
_entity_poly.entity_id
_entity_poly.type
_entity_poly.pdbx_seq_one_letter_code
_entity_poly.pdbx_strand_id
1 'polypeptide(L)'
;MADHVPPAAPAGLGGPLRLRTSLWFPIAERAARVDVLIGAAWLLVPVVGWLLNLGHRVQVVHRLQHGQPAFPGWRHPGRLLRHGLITAGAMVCYTAPGGVLLAAGLYGDSVVVAVAGGVLFTVAVAAIPGFMTHYCLAFDVAELLRPVRALRRVAACGAGYWRAWGIALTSLAVSLLGLLAGGIGFAVTSVWFWQVAGFSFATVMSHAHRLGPARNAVD
;
A
#
# COMPACT_ATOMS: atom_id res chain seq x y z
N MET A 1 -39.53 -14.55 -10.67
CA MET A 1 -38.37 -14.17 -11.48
C MET A 1 -37.31 -13.71 -10.49
N ALA A 2 -36.40 -14.61 -10.10
CA ALA A 2 -35.37 -14.26 -9.12
C ALA A 2 -34.32 -13.42 -9.83
N ASP A 3 -34.16 -12.16 -9.37
CA ASP A 3 -33.11 -11.27 -9.84
C ASP A 3 -31.75 -11.94 -9.58
N HIS A 4 -31.18 -12.46 -10.67
CA HIS A 4 -29.82 -12.96 -10.69
C HIS A 4 -28.92 -11.73 -10.61
N VAL A 5 -28.65 -11.26 -9.38
CA VAL A 5 -27.59 -10.29 -9.13
C VAL A 5 -26.29 -10.95 -9.59
N PRO A 6 -25.66 -10.48 -10.69
CA PRO A 6 -24.41 -11.08 -11.12
C PRO A 6 -23.40 -10.96 -9.98
N PRO A 7 -22.56 -11.99 -9.74
CA PRO A 7 -21.51 -11.90 -8.74
C PRO A 7 -20.71 -10.63 -9.01
N ALA A 8 -20.57 -9.79 -7.99
CA ALA A 8 -19.82 -8.54 -8.09
C ALA A 8 -18.48 -8.85 -8.75
N ALA A 9 -18.21 -8.23 -9.90
CA ALA A 9 -16.96 -8.42 -10.61
C ALA A 9 -15.80 -8.26 -9.61
N PRO A 10 -14.78 -9.14 -9.64
CA PRO A 10 -13.67 -9.08 -8.71
C PRO A 10 -13.13 -7.65 -8.69
N ALA A 11 -12.97 -7.08 -7.49
CA ALA A 11 -12.64 -5.68 -7.32
C ALA A 11 -11.33 -5.36 -8.07
N GLY A 12 -11.49 -4.81 -9.27
CA GLY A 12 -10.41 -4.49 -10.19
C GLY A 12 -10.02 -3.03 -10.11
N LEU A 13 -8.83 -2.71 -10.61
CA LEU A 13 -8.28 -1.35 -10.62
C LEU A 13 -8.91 -0.43 -11.68
N GLY A 14 -9.82 -0.95 -12.52
CA GLY A 14 -10.43 -0.20 -13.64
C GLY A 14 -11.65 0.64 -13.26
N GLY A 15 -12.14 0.54 -12.03
CA GLY A 15 -13.25 1.34 -11.53
C GLY A 15 -12.79 2.62 -10.84
N PRO A 16 -13.64 3.67 -10.77
CA PRO A 16 -13.31 4.88 -10.03
C PRO A 16 -13.06 4.60 -8.55
N LEU A 17 -12.12 5.33 -7.94
CA LEU A 17 -11.84 5.21 -6.51
C LEU A 17 -13.08 5.57 -5.69
N ARG A 18 -13.62 4.59 -4.96
CA ARG A 18 -14.75 4.75 -4.04
C ARG A 18 -14.37 4.25 -2.65
N LEU A 19 -14.82 4.96 -1.62
CA LEU A 19 -14.61 4.58 -0.22
C LEU A 19 -15.14 3.18 0.06
N ARG A 20 -16.40 2.92 -0.29
CA ARG A 20 -17.05 1.61 -0.06
C ARG A 20 -16.28 0.46 -0.69
N THR A 21 -15.92 0.58 -1.97
CA THR A 21 -15.17 -0.47 -2.69
C THR A 21 -13.80 -0.71 -2.06
N SER A 22 -13.11 0.36 -1.64
CA SER A 22 -11.79 0.24 -1.01
C SER A 22 -11.86 -0.46 0.35
N LEU A 23 -12.82 -0.10 1.20
CA LEU A 23 -12.98 -0.70 2.53
C LEU A 23 -13.43 -2.18 2.45
N TRP A 24 -14.25 -2.52 1.46
CA TRP A 24 -14.72 -3.88 1.24
C TRP A 24 -13.70 -4.78 0.57
N PHE A 25 -12.72 -4.25 -0.16
CA PHE A 25 -11.74 -5.02 -0.93
C PHE A 25 -11.10 -6.18 -0.14
N PRO A 26 -10.56 -5.99 1.07
CA PRO A 26 -9.84 -7.06 1.77
C PRO A 26 -10.77 -8.10 2.45
N ILE A 27 -12.09 -7.92 2.38
CA ILE A 27 -13.08 -8.78 3.02
C ILE A 27 -14.19 -9.27 2.08
N ALA A 28 -14.19 -8.80 0.83
CA ALA A 28 -15.20 -9.09 -0.17
C ALA A 28 -15.28 -10.60 -0.47
N GLU A 29 -14.13 -11.25 -0.59
CA GLU A 29 -14.03 -12.65 -0.94
C GLU A 29 -13.52 -13.51 0.21
N ARG A 30 -13.87 -14.80 0.21
CA ARG A 30 -13.37 -15.75 1.22
C ARG A 30 -11.85 -15.82 1.24
N ALA A 31 -11.20 -15.82 0.07
CA ALA A 31 -9.75 -15.84 -0.04
C ALA A 31 -9.10 -14.58 0.56
N ALA A 32 -9.70 -13.40 0.35
CA ALA A 32 -9.23 -12.15 0.94
C ALA A 32 -9.27 -12.18 2.46
N ARG A 33 -10.39 -12.66 3.05
CA ARG A 33 -10.53 -12.81 4.50
C ARG A 33 -9.49 -13.77 5.08
N VAL A 34 -9.25 -14.90 4.42
CA VAL A 34 -8.22 -15.86 4.83
C VAL A 34 -6.84 -15.22 4.79
N ASP A 35 -6.51 -14.49 3.73
CA ASP A 35 -5.23 -13.78 3.61
C ASP A 35 -5.02 -12.73 4.70
N VAL A 36 -6.07 -12.00 5.09
CA VAL A 36 -6.03 -11.05 6.22
C VAL A 36 -5.73 -11.77 7.54
N LEU A 37 -6.39 -12.91 7.79
CA LEU A 37 -6.16 -13.70 9.01
C LEU A 37 -4.75 -14.31 9.05
N ILE A 38 -4.25 -14.82 7.91
CA ILE A 38 -2.87 -15.31 7.79
C ILE A 38 -1.88 -14.16 8.06
N GLY A 39 -2.13 -12.99 7.48
CA GLY A 39 -1.30 -11.80 7.73
C GLY A 39 -1.28 -11.40 9.21
N ALA A 40 -2.44 -11.45 9.87
CA ALA A 40 -2.57 -11.12 11.29
C ALA A 40 -1.83 -12.13 12.18
N ALA A 41 -1.92 -13.43 11.87
CA ALA A 41 -1.15 -14.45 12.54
C ALA A 41 0.37 -14.23 12.38
N TRP A 42 0.82 -13.85 11.18
CA TRP A 42 2.23 -13.54 10.93
C TRP A 42 2.70 -12.30 11.69
N LEU A 43 1.85 -11.29 11.93
CA LEU A 43 2.22 -10.12 12.74
C LEU A 43 2.59 -10.47 14.19
N LEU A 44 2.23 -11.66 14.68
CA LEU A 44 2.68 -12.17 15.98
C LEU A 44 4.18 -12.55 16.00
N VAL A 45 4.81 -12.70 14.83
CA VAL A 45 6.25 -12.88 14.67
C VAL A 45 6.86 -11.52 14.28
N PRO A 46 7.48 -10.79 15.23
CA PRO A 46 7.96 -9.44 14.98
C PRO A 46 8.97 -9.40 13.84
N VAL A 47 9.02 -8.28 13.11
CA VAL A 47 9.89 -8.04 11.95
C VAL A 47 9.58 -8.94 10.76
N VAL A 48 9.72 -10.27 10.88
CA VAL A 48 9.48 -11.23 9.78
C VAL A 48 8.04 -11.15 9.28
N GLY A 49 7.07 -11.16 10.20
CA GLY A 49 5.66 -11.02 9.86
C GLY A 49 5.33 -9.71 9.17
N TRP A 50 5.96 -8.62 9.62
CA TRP A 50 5.81 -7.31 9.01
C TRP A 50 6.37 -7.28 7.57
N LEU A 51 7.55 -7.84 7.35
CA LEU A 51 8.17 -7.97 6.03
C LEU A 51 7.33 -8.84 5.09
N LEU A 52 6.82 -9.97 5.58
CA LEU A 52 5.94 -10.84 4.81
C LEU A 52 4.64 -10.13 4.42
N ASN A 53 4.01 -9.40 5.35
CA ASN A 53 2.81 -8.60 5.06
C ASN A 53 3.11 -7.46 4.07
N LEU A 54 4.30 -6.87 4.11
CA LEU A 54 4.71 -5.85 3.14
C LEU A 54 4.86 -6.46 1.73
N GLY A 55 5.52 -7.61 1.61
CA GLY A 55 5.64 -8.33 0.35
C GLY A 55 4.31 -8.86 -0.19
N HIS A 56 3.43 -9.30 0.71
CA HIS A 56 2.07 -9.73 0.36
C HIS A 56 1.28 -8.62 -0.34
N ARG A 57 1.31 -7.40 0.22
CA ARG A 57 0.68 -6.22 -0.41
C ARG A 57 1.23 -5.93 -1.81
N VAL A 58 2.55 -5.99 -1.95
CA VAL A 58 3.23 -5.82 -3.25
C VAL A 58 2.73 -6.86 -4.26
N GLN A 59 2.62 -8.12 -3.83
CA GLN A 59 2.13 -9.22 -4.68
C GLN A 59 0.65 -9.07 -5.05
N VAL A 60 -0.20 -8.60 -4.13
CA VAL A 60 -1.62 -8.31 -4.37
C VAL A 60 -1.76 -7.21 -5.43
N VAL A 61 -1.06 -6.09 -5.27
CA VAL A 61 -1.08 -4.97 -6.24
C VAL A 61 -0.55 -5.41 -7.60
N HIS A 62 0.55 -6.17 -7.64
CA HIS A 62 1.09 -6.74 -8.88
C HIS A 62 0.03 -7.54 -9.63
N ARG A 63 -0.67 -8.46 -8.95
CA ARG A 63 -1.70 -9.29 -9.59
C ARG A 63 -2.88 -8.47 -10.10
N LEU A 64 -3.35 -7.52 -9.30
CA LEU A 64 -4.40 -6.59 -9.70
C LEU A 64 -4.02 -5.80 -10.95
N GLN A 65 -2.77 -5.34 -11.06
CA GLN A 65 -2.26 -4.67 -12.25
C GLN A 65 -2.16 -5.60 -13.45
N HIS A 66 -2.07 -6.92 -13.27
CA HIS A 66 -2.08 -7.88 -14.39
C HIS A 66 -3.46 -8.46 -14.68
N GLY A 67 -4.53 -7.93 -14.06
CA GLY A 67 -5.89 -8.45 -14.22
C GLY A 67 -6.08 -9.85 -13.61
N GLN A 68 -5.15 -10.29 -12.76
CA GLN A 68 -5.22 -11.58 -12.09
C GLN A 68 -5.99 -11.46 -10.76
N PRO A 69 -6.54 -12.57 -10.24
CA PRO A 69 -7.13 -12.59 -8.90
C PRO A 69 -6.12 -12.12 -7.85
N ALA A 70 -6.52 -11.12 -7.05
CA ALA A 70 -5.68 -10.57 -5.98
C ALA A 70 -5.26 -11.63 -4.96
N PHE A 71 -6.17 -12.55 -4.64
CA PHE A 71 -6.02 -13.56 -3.59
C PHE A 71 -6.16 -14.97 -4.17
N PRO A 72 -5.57 -16.01 -3.54
CA PRO A 72 -4.72 -15.98 -2.34
C PRO A 72 -3.27 -15.59 -2.65
N GLY A 73 -2.72 -14.65 -1.89
CA GLY A 73 -1.38 -14.07 -2.03
C GLY A 73 -0.27 -14.81 -1.27
N TRP A 74 -0.61 -15.62 -0.26
CA TRP A 74 0.36 -16.29 0.62
C TRP A 74 1.05 -17.54 0.07
N ARG A 75 0.86 -17.88 -1.21
CA ARG A 75 1.35 -19.14 -1.81
C ARG A 75 2.87 -19.32 -1.80
N HIS A 76 3.63 -18.22 -1.85
CA HIS A 76 5.09 -18.27 -2.01
C HIS A 76 5.79 -17.36 -0.99
N PRO A 77 5.91 -17.77 0.29
CA PRO A 77 6.42 -16.91 1.36
C PRO A 77 7.84 -16.38 1.12
N GLY A 78 8.71 -17.18 0.49
CA GLY A 78 10.06 -16.71 0.13
C GLY A 78 10.07 -15.52 -0.85
N ARG A 79 9.14 -15.51 -1.82
CA ARG A 79 8.97 -14.36 -2.73
C ARG A 79 8.40 -13.15 -1.98
N LEU A 80 7.46 -13.37 -1.06
CA LEU A 80 6.90 -12.30 -0.23
C LEU A 80 8.01 -11.66 0.62
N LEU A 81 8.83 -12.46 1.30
CA LEU A 81 9.92 -11.94 2.11
C LEU A 81 10.91 -11.14 1.28
N ARG A 82 11.30 -11.62 0.09
CA ARG A 82 12.19 -10.90 -0.83
C ARG A 82 11.61 -9.53 -1.21
N HIS A 83 10.36 -9.48 -1.67
CA HIS A 83 9.73 -8.21 -2.05
C HIS A 83 9.53 -7.29 -0.83
N GLY A 84 9.22 -7.85 0.34
CA GLY A 84 9.14 -7.13 1.60
C GLY A 84 10.45 -6.47 1.98
N LEU A 85 11.58 -7.20 1.92
CA LEU A 85 12.91 -6.67 2.18
C LEU A 85 13.30 -5.55 1.22
N ILE A 86 13.07 -5.75 -0.08
CA ILE A 86 13.37 -4.74 -1.11
C ILE A 86 12.57 -3.46 -0.84
N THR A 87 11.27 -3.59 -0.58
CA THR A 87 10.40 -2.44 -0.30
C THR A 87 10.77 -1.76 1.01
N ALA A 88 11.07 -2.51 2.07
CA ALA A 88 11.51 -1.96 3.35
C ALA A 88 12.82 -1.18 3.20
N GLY A 89 13.81 -1.72 2.48
CA GLY A 89 15.06 -1.03 2.18
C GLY A 89 14.83 0.28 1.43
N ALA A 90 13.96 0.27 0.41
CA ALA A 90 13.61 1.50 -0.31
C ALA A 90 12.93 2.55 0.58
N MET A 91 12.00 2.13 1.46
CA MET A 91 11.36 3.03 2.42
C MET A 91 12.40 3.70 3.34
N VAL A 92 13.36 2.93 3.87
CA VAL A 92 14.45 3.45 4.70
C VAL A 92 15.30 4.46 3.92
N CYS A 93 15.70 4.13 2.68
CA CYS A 93 16.48 5.05 1.85
C CYS A 93 15.74 6.37 1.58
N TYR A 94 14.41 6.32 1.40
CA TYR A 94 13.60 7.51 1.16
C TYR A 94 13.48 8.39 2.40
N THR A 95 13.29 7.77 3.57
CA THR A 95 13.02 8.50 4.82
C THR A 95 14.29 8.90 5.56
N ALA A 96 15.42 8.24 5.31
CA ALA A 96 16.68 8.49 6.03
C ALA A 96 17.15 9.95 5.96
N PRO A 97 17.17 10.67 4.81
CA PRO A 97 17.61 12.06 4.78
C PRO A 97 16.77 12.97 5.69
N GLY A 98 15.44 12.82 5.66
CA GLY A 98 14.54 13.58 6.54
C GLY A 98 14.67 13.19 8.00
N GLY A 99 14.82 11.88 8.28
CA GLY A 99 14.99 11.36 9.63
C GLY A 99 16.31 11.81 10.28
N VAL A 100 17.41 11.80 9.53
CA VAL A 100 18.72 12.28 9.99
C VAL A 100 18.68 13.77 10.29
N LEU A 101 18.10 14.59 9.41
CA LEU A 101 17.93 16.02 9.66
C LEU A 101 17.04 16.30 10.86
N LEU A 102 15.92 15.58 10.99
CA LEU A 102 15.03 15.72 12.14
C LEU A 102 15.78 15.39 13.44
N ALA A 103 16.49 14.27 13.49
CA ALA A 103 17.27 13.86 14.65
C ALA A 103 18.39 14.86 14.97
N ALA A 104 19.11 15.36 13.96
CA ALA A 104 20.15 16.37 14.14
C ALA A 104 19.57 17.70 14.67
N GLY A 105 18.41 18.12 14.16
CA GLY A 105 17.72 19.32 14.64
C GLY A 105 17.25 19.19 16.09
N LEU A 106 16.73 18.03 16.48
CA LEU A 106 16.33 17.76 17.86
C LEU A 106 17.53 17.65 18.80
N TYR A 107 18.62 17.00 18.38
CA TYR A 107 19.83 16.85 19.19
C TYR A 107 20.58 18.19 19.36
N GLY A 108 20.55 19.05 18.36
CA GLY A 108 21.19 20.36 18.37
C GLY A 108 20.27 21.51 18.80
N ASP A 109 19.08 21.23 19.35
CA ASP A 109 18.05 22.22 19.74
C ASP A 109 17.70 23.25 18.65
N SER A 110 17.83 22.87 17.37
CA SER A 110 17.52 23.73 16.23
C SER A 110 16.15 23.41 15.65
N VAL A 111 15.17 24.25 16.00
CA VAL A 111 13.79 24.15 15.50
C VAL A 111 13.74 24.19 13.97
N VAL A 112 14.54 25.04 13.33
CA VAL A 112 14.55 25.17 11.86
C VAL A 112 14.99 23.87 11.19
N VAL A 113 16.07 23.26 11.70
CA VAL A 113 16.60 22.00 11.16
C VAL A 113 15.61 20.85 11.43
N ALA A 114 15.02 20.81 12.62
CA ALA A 114 14.01 19.80 12.97
C ALA A 114 12.78 19.90 12.05
N VAL A 115 12.25 21.12 11.84
CA VAL A 115 11.11 21.36 10.93
C VAL A 115 11.46 20.97 9.50
N ALA A 116 12.64 21.37 8.99
CA ALA A 116 13.09 20.99 7.66
C ALA A 116 13.19 19.47 7.49
N GLY A 117 13.75 18.78 8.48
CA GLY A 117 13.81 17.31 8.52
C GLY A 117 12.43 16.65 8.54
N GLY A 118 11.51 17.16 9.37
CA GLY A 118 10.13 16.66 9.45
C GLY A 118 9.35 16.85 8.15
N VAL A 119 9.50 18.00 7.49
CA VAL A 119 8.91 18.26 6.16
C VAL A 119 9.47 17.27 5.14
N LEU A 120 10.80 17.10 5.08
CA LEU A 120 11.43 16.19 4.14
C LEU A 120 11.01 14.73 4.38
N PHE A 121 10.92 14.30 5.63
CA PHE A 121 10.44 12.97 6.01
C PHE A 121 8.99 12.76 5.58
N THR A 122 8.13 13.75 5.79
CA THR A 122 6.72 13.70 5.40
C THR A 122 6.57 13.61 3.88
N VAL A 123 7.34 14.39 3.13
CA VAL A 123 7.38 14.32 1.66
C VAL A 123 7.86 12.93 1.20
N ALA A 124 8.86 12.36 1.87
CA ALA A 124 9.33 11.01 1.57
C ALA A 124 8.24 9.96 1.79
N VAL A 125 7.52 10.01 2.91
CA VAL A 125 6.37 9.11 3.19
C VAL A 125 5.28 9.27 2.14
N ALA A 126 4.96 10.51 1.78
CA ALA A 126 4.00 10.81 0.73
C ALA A 126 4.46 10.34 -0.66
N ALA A 127 5.75 10.10 -0.90
CA ALA A 127 6.27 9.58 -2.17
C ALA A 127 6.23 8.05 -2.27
N ILE A 128 6.15 7.33 -1.13
CA ILE A 128 6.24 5.87 -1.06
C ILE A 128 5.24 5.15 -1.98
N PRO A 129 3.93 5.44 -1.94
CA PRO A 129 2.97 4.79 -2.83
C PRO A 129 3.28 5.01 -4.32
N GLY A 130 3.93 6.15 -4.64
CA GLY A 130 4.31 6.55 -5.98
C GLY A 130 5.30 5.60 -6.65
N PHE A 131 6.38 5.24 -5.94
CA PHE A 131 7.34 4.25 -6.43
C PHE A 131 6.79 2.83 -6.27
N MET A 132 6.11 2.52 -5.16
CA MET A 132 5.66 1.15 -4.87
C MET A 132 4.73 0.65 -5.95
N THR A 133 3.78 1.47 -6.40
CA THR A 133 2.82 1.05 -7.42
C THR A 133 3.48 0.74 -8.77
N HIS A 134 4.56 1.41 -9.12
CA HIS A 134 5.31 1.12 -10.35
C HIS A 134 6.26 -0.06 -10.19
N TYR A 135 6.89 -0.20 -9.02
CA TYR A 135 7.65 -1.39 -8.67
C TYR A 135 6.78 -2.65 -8.73
N CYS A 136 5.52 -2.59 -8.25
CA CYS A 136 4.59 -3.72 -8.33
C CYS A 136 4.31 -4.17 -9.76
N LEU A 137 4.50 -3.34 -10.79
CA LEU A 137 4.23 -3.74 -12.17
C LEU A 137 5.27 -4.76 -12.66
N ALA A 138 6.55 -4.41 -12.64
CA ALA A 138 7.62 -5.23 -13.22
C ALA A 138 8.58 -5.85 -12.19
N PHE A 139 8.39 -5.55 -10.90
CA PHE A 139 9.38 -5.81 -9.84
C PHE A 139 10.77 -5.23 -10.14
N ASP A 140 10.82 -4.13 -10.90
CA ASP A 140 12.05 -3.44 -11.24
C ASP A 140 12.52 -2.55 -10.08
N VAL A 141 13.66 -2.93 -9.49
CA VAL A 141 14.30 -2.20 -8.38
C VAL A 141 14.79 -0.82 -8.82
N ALA A 142 15.06 -0.61 -10.12
CA ALA A 142 15.47 0.70 -10.61
C ALA A 142 14.37 1.77 -10.40
N GLU A 143 13.10 1.37 -10.33
CA GLU A 143 12.00 2.29 -10.00
C GLU A 143 12.05 2.79 -8.55
N LEU A 144 12.70 2.05 -7.66
CA LEU A 144 12.89 2.41 -6.25
C LEU A 144 14.01 3.42 -6.07
N LEU A 145 14.91 3.59 -7.03
CA LEU A 145 16.08 4.47 -6.90
C LEU A 145 15.87 5.85 -7.53
N ARG A 146 14.62 6.20 -7.90
CA ARG A 146 14.29 7.43 -8.65
C ARG A 146 13.31 8.31 -7.86
N PRO A 147 13.73 8.99 -6.78
CA PRO A 147 12.85 9.76 -5.90
C PRO A 147 12.14 10.91 -6.62
N VAL A 148 12.83 11.64 -7.50
CA VAL A 148 12.22 12.72 -8.29
C VAL A 148 11.11 12.17 -9.20
N ARG A 149 11.30 10.98 -9.79
CA ARG A 149 10.28 10.34 -10.63
C ARG A 149 9.08 9.90 -9.79
N ALA A 150 9.31 9.38 -8.59
CA ALA A 150 8.24 9.03 -7.66
C ALA A 150 7.38 10.25 -7.29
N LEU A 151 8.01 11.39 -6.98
CA LEU A 151 7.31 12.64 -6.69
C LEU A 151 6.51 13.17 -7.88
N ARG A 152 7.09 13.15 -9.09
CA ARG A 152 6.37 13.54 -10.32
C ARG A 152 5.13 12.67 -10.56
N ARG A 153 5.24 11.36 -10.28
CA ARG A 153 4.10 10.44 -10.41
C ARG A 153 2.97 10.75 -9.43
N VAL A 154 3.33 11.07 -8.19
CA VAL A 154 2.37 11.51 -7.16
C VAL A 154 1.69 12.82 -7.58
N ALA A 155 2.47 13.80 -8.05
CA ALA A 155 1.94 15.08 -8.52
C ALA A 155 0.96 14.90 -9.69
N ALA A 156 1.27 14.02 -10.65
CA ALA A 156 0.41 13.72 -11.80
C ALA A 156 -0.95 13.11 -11.40
N CYS A 157 -1.06 12.48 -10.23
CA CYS A 157 -2.33 11.94 -9.73
C CYS A 157 -3.25 13.01 -9.09
N GLY A 158 -2.73 14.21 -8.81
CA GLY A 158 -3.48 15.36 -8.32
C GLY A 158 -4.41 15.04 -7.14
N ALA A 159 -5.65 15.52 -7.21
CA ALA A 159 -6.65 15.34 -6.16
C ALA A 159 -7.02 13.86 -5.91
N GLY A 160 -6.87 12.98 -6.90
CA GLY A 160 -7.12 11.54 -6.74
C GLY A 160 -6.17 10.92 -5.70
N TYR A 161 -4.91 11.37 -5.68
CA TYR A 161 -3.91 10.89 -4.74
C TYR A 161 -4.26 11.22 -3.28
N TRP A 162 -4.68 12.47 -3.04
CA TRP A 162 -5.10 12.93 -1.73
C TRP A 162 -6.39 12.27 -1.26
N ARG A 163 -7.30 11.92 -2.19
CA ARG A 163 -8.47 11.08 -1.86
C ARG A 163 -8.04 9.68 -1.41
N ALA A 164 -7.04 9.06 -2.05
CA ALA A 164 -6.51 7.78 -1.60
C ALA A 164 -5.89 7.87 -0.20
N TRP A 165 -5.14 8.94 0.10
CA TRP A 165 -4.68 9.23 1.46
C TRP A 165 -5.83 9.39 2.46
N GLY A 166 -6.89 10.12 2.10
CA GLY A 166 -8.08 10.24 2.94
C GLY A 166 -8.68 8.88 3.29
N ILE A 167 -8.83 7.98 2.32
CA ILE A 167 -9.31 6.61 2.56
C ILE A 167 -8.33 5.82 3.44
N ALA A 168 -7.03 5.94 3.19
CA ALA A 168 -5.98 5.27 3.99
C ALA A 168 -6.00 5.75 5.44
N LEU A 169 -6.12 7.06 5.70
CA LEU A 169 -6.19 7.63 7.04
C LEU A 169 -7.49 7.25 7.76
N THR A 170 -8.63 7.24 7.06
CA THR A 170 -9.90 6.78 7.63
C THR A 170 -9.83 5.30 8.01
N SER A 171 -9.27 4.46 7.14
CA SER A 171 -9.09 3.02 7.44
C SER A 171 -8.07 2.80 8.55
N LEU A 172 -7.01 3.61 8.64
CA LEU A 172 -6.09 3.60 9.79
C LEU A 172 -6.84 3.92 11.09
N ALA A 173 -7.64 4.98 11.12
CA ALA A 173 -8.42 5.34 12.31
C ALA A 173 -9.39 4.23 12.73
N VAL A 174 -10.08 3.61 11.77
CA VAL A 174 -10.94 2.44 12.02
C VAL A 174 -10.11 1.26 12.54
N SER A 175 -8.90 1.06 12.03
CA SER A 175 -8.06 -0.05 12.47
C SER A 175 -7.67 0.04 13.94
N LEU A 176 -7.47 1.26 14.46
CA LEU A 176 -7.16 1.50 15.87
C LEU A 176 -8.28 1.04 16.81
N LEU A 177 -9.54 1.00 16.37
CA LEU A 177 -10.65 0.44 17.16
C LEU A 177 -10.42 -1.05 17.48
N GLY A 178 -9.64 -1.76 16.68
CA GLY A 178 -9.23 -3.14 16.94
C GLY A 178 -8.41 -3.30 18.23
N LEU A 179 -7.83 -2.23 18.77
CA LEU A 179 -7.14 -2.25 20.07
C LEU A 179 -8.09 -2.59 21.22
N LEU A 180 -9.38 -2.24 21.09
CA LEU A 180 -10.41 -2.56 22.09
C LEU A 180 -10.63 -4.07 22.25
N ALA A 181 -10.23 -4.88 21.27
CA ALA A 181 -10.32 -6.33 21.30
C ALA A 181 -8.98 -6.99 21.70
N GLY A 182 -8.29 -6.44 22.70
CA GLY A 182 -7.11 -7.06 23.31
C GLY A 182 -5.88 -7.15 22.41
N GLY A 183 -5.70 -6.20 21.47
CA GLY A 183 -4.55 -6.15 20.56
C GLY A 183 -4.59 -7.15 19.39
N ILE A 184 -5.21 -8.32 19.55
CA ILE A 184 -5.45 -9.29 18.46
C ILE A 184 -6.36 -8.67 17.40
N GLY A 185 -7.40 -7.96 17.82
CA GLY A 185 -8.24 -7.20 16.89
C GLY A 185 -7.44 -6.20 16.06
N PHE A 186 -6.45 -5.53 16.67
CA PHE A 186 -5.57 -4.60 15.96
C PHE A 186 -4.68 -5.29 14.93
N ALA A 187 -4.17 -6.51 15.20
CA ALA A 187 -3.40 -7.26 14.20
C ALA A 187 -4.23 -7.52 12.92
N VAL A 188 -5.49 -7.94 13.08
CA VAL A 188 -6.42 -8.18 11.96
C VAL A 188 -6.76 -6.89 11.23
N THR A 189 -7.19 -5.87 11.97
CA THR A 189 -7.61 -4.59 11.36
C THR A 189 -6.44 -3.82 10.76
N SER A 190 -5.23 -3.98 11.28
CA SER A 190 -4.01 -3.38 10.70
C SER A 190 -3.70 -3.98 9.33
N VAL A 191 -3.75 -5.32 9.20
CA VAL A 191 -3.57 -5.97 7.90
C VAL A 191 -4.66 -5.54 6.92
N TRP A 192 -5.91 -5.49 7.38
CA TRP A 192 -7.02 -4.97 6.56
C TRP A 192 -6.75 -3.54 6.09
N PHE A 193 -6.41 -2.62 6.99
CA PHE A 193 -6.11 -1.22 6.67
C PHE A 193 -5.03 -1.11 5.59
N TRP A 194 -3.95 -1.86 5.75
CA TRP A 194 -2.83 -1.82 4.83
C TRP A 194 -3.19 -2.38 3.44
N GLN A 195 -4.14 -3.31 3.33
CA GLN A 195 -4.70 -3.75 2.04
C GLN A 195 -5.62 -2.69 1.43
N VAL A 196 -6.44 -2.01 2.23
CA VAL A 196 -7.26 -0.87 1.77
C VAL A 196 -6.37 0.20 1.16
N ALA A 197 -5.32 0.61 1.88
CA ALA A 197 -4.37 1.61 1.41
C ALA A 197 -3.69 1.18 0.10
N GLY A 198 -3.19 -0.06 0.04
CA GLY A 198 -2.57 -0.63 -1.17
C GLY A 198 -3.51 -0.58 -2.38
N PHE A 199 -4.76 -1.01 -2.22
CA PHE A 199 -5.78 -0.98 -3.26
C PHE A 199 -6.12 0.46 -3.70
N SER A 200 -6.30 1.38 -2.76
CA SER A 200 -6.66 2.78 -3.06
C SER A 200 -5.56 3.49 -3.85
N PHE A 201 -4.30 3.37 -3.42
CA PHE A 201 -3.17 3.95 -4.16
C PHE A 201 -2.97 3.28 -5.52
N ALA A 202 -3.05 1.94 -5.57
CA ALA A 202 -2.93 1.21 -6.82
C ALA A 202 -3.99 1.63 -7.83
N THR A 203 -5.24 1.82 -7.41
CA THR A 203 -6.34 2.26 -8.28
C THR A 203 -6.05 3.62 -8.91
N VAL A 204 -5.74 4.63 -8.09
CA VAL A 204 -5.50 6.00 -8.57
C VAL A 204 -4.28 6.08 -9.47
N MET A 205 -3.18 5.47 -9.04
CA MET A 205 -1.91 5.50 -9.77
C MET A 205 -2.03 4.72 -11.08
N SER A 206 -2.73 3.59 -11.09
CA SER A 206 -2.94 2.82 -12.31
C SER A 206 -3.83 3.55 -13.30
N HIS A 207 -4.86 4.26 -12.85
CA HIS A 207 -5.65 5.13 -13.73
C HIS A 207 -4.83 6.31 -14.28
N ALA A 208 -4.12 7.05 -13.42
CA ALA A 208 -3.38 8.24 -13.83
C ALA A 208 -2.22 7.93 -14.78
N HIS A 209 -1.54 6.80 -14.58
CA HIS A 209 -0.37 6.38 -15.35
C HIS A 209 -0.67 5.28 -16.37
N ARG A 210 -1.95 4.93 -16.57
CA ARG A 210 -2.43 3.86 -17.48
C ARG A 210 -1.70 2.53 -17.25
N LEU A 211 -1.53 2.15 -15.99
CA LEU A 211 -0.91 0.89 -15.60
C LEU A 211 -1.97 -0.22 -15.59
N GLY A 212 -1.61 -1.38 -16.12
CA GLY A 212 -2.41 -2.60 -16.06
C GLY A 212 -3.08 -3.02 -17.37
N PRO A 213 -4.10 -3.90 -17.38
CA PRO A 213 -4.51 -4.62 -18.59
C PRO A 213 -5.07 -3.71 -19.70
N ALA A 214 -5.47 -2.48 -19.36
CA ALA A 214 -5.82 -1.45 -20.33
C ALA A 214 -4.66 -1.03 -21.26
N ARG A 215 -3.43 -1.48 -20.99
CA ARG A 215 -2.28 -1.32 -21.88
C ARG A 215 -2.32 -2.23 -23.11
N ASN A 216 -3.14 -3.29 -23.11
CA ASN A 216 -3.14 -4.34 -24.14
C ASN A 216 -4.38 -4.29 -25.07
N ALA A 217 -5.21 -3.24 -24.99
CA ALA A 217 -6.42 -3.10 -25.79
C ALA A 217 -6.32 -2.04 -26.90
N VAL A 218 -5.13 -1.49 -27.11
CA VAL A 218 -4.84 -0.53 -28.19
C VAL A 218 -3.50 -0.93 -28.79
N ASP A 219 -3.53 -1.98 -29.61
CA ASP A 219 -2.65 -2.22 -30.76
C ASP A 219 -3.52 -2.87 -31.85
#